data_AF-A0A971W3U7-F1
#
_entry.id   AF-A0A971W3U7-F1
#
_cell.length_a   1.000
_cell.length_b   1.000
_cell.length_c   1.000
_cell.angle_alpha   90.00
_cell.angle_beta   90.00
_cell.angle_gamma   90.00
#
_symmetry.space_group_name_H-M   'P 1'
#
loop_
_entity.id
_entity.type
_entity.pdbx_description
1 polymer ?
#
loop_
_entity_poly.entity_id
_entity_poly.type
_entity_poly.pdbx_seq_one_letter_code
_entity_poly.pdbx_strand_id
1 'polypeptide(L)'
;MAVESFNNFIFRLEDENVKQAFKEVQEQHRENIDKLASYIQDIGGQPDENLGMKGKMGEMKLNMDLGSKTDTDEIIKKAIEGETKGVNMAEKVLRGNLDERSRDIAGEILQKDRNSIEKIKNLL
;
A
#
# COMPACT_ATOMS: atom_id res chain seq x y z
N MET A 1 2.17 -6.87 1.40
CA MET A 1 2.84 -6.47 0.13
C MET A 1 3.16 -4.98 0.10
N ALA A 2 2.20 -4.08 0.34
CA ALA A 2 2.47 -2.63 0.30
C ALA A 2 3.50 -2.21 1.37
N VAL A 3 3.30 -2.63 2.63
CA VAL A 3 4.22 -2.33 3.74
C VAL A 3 5.67 -2.77 3.43
N GLU A 4 5.85 -3.96 2.86
CA GLU A 4 7.18 -4.48 2.47
C GLU A 4 7.78 -3.74 1.28
N SER A 5 6.98 -3.40 0.27
CA SER A 5 7.45 -2.56 -0.84
C SER A 5 7.94 -1.21 -0.33
N PHE A 6 7.18 -0.57 0.57
CA PHE A 6 7.59 0.68 1.20
C PHE A 6 8.83 0.54 2.09
N ASN A 7 9.03 -0.58 2.79
CA ASN A 7 10.30 -0.84 3.50
C ASN A 7 11.48 -0.81 2.53
N ASN A 8 11.36 -1.46 1.38
CA ASN A 8 12.40 -1.50 0.36
C ASN A 8 12.64 -0.12 -0.28
N PHE A 9 11.58 0.65 -0.55
CA PHE A 9 11.71 2.02 -1.03
C PHE A 9 12.42 2.91 -0.02
N ILE A 10 11.97 2.92 1.24
CA ILE A 10 12.54 3.72 2.34
C ILE A 10 14.02 3.40 2.54
N PHE A 11 14.40 2.13 2.43
CA PHE A 11 15.81 1.70 2.55
C PHE A 11 16.70 2.28 1.45
N ARG A 12 16.16 2.49 0.25
CA ARG A 12 16.90 2.97 -0.95
C ARG A 12 16.88 4.49 -1.11
N LEU A 13 15.95 5.18 -0.46
CA LEU A 13 15.83 6.64 -0.55
C LEU A 13 16.93 7.35 0.24
N GLU A 14 17.59 8.32 -0.41
CA GLU A 14 18.57 9.20 0.23
C GLU A 14 17.96 10.54 0.68
N ASP A 15 16.99 11.07 -0.07
CA ASP A 15 16.29 12.31 0.29
C ASP A 15 15.39 12.09 1.52
N GLU A 16 15.67 12.82 2.59
CA GLU A 16 14.96 12.67 3.86
C GLU A 16 13.51 13.18 3.83
N ASN A 17 13.18 14.17 2.98
CA ASN A 17 11.80 14.61 2.81
C ASN A 17 10.96 13.53 2.12
N VAL A 18 11.51 12.93 1.05
CA VAL A 18 10.86 11.82 0.35
C VAL A 18 10.74 10.61 1.27
N LYS A 19 11.81 10.28 2.00
CA LYS A 19 11.81 9.19 2.99
C LYS A 19 10.73 9.38 4.06
N GLN A 20 10.57 10.61 4.56
CA GLN A 20 9.55 10.92 5.57
C GLN A 20 8.13 10.73 5.02
N ALA A 21 7.84 11.23 3.80
CA ALA A 21 6.55 11.02 3.17
C ALA A 21 6.24 9.52 2.95
N PHE A 22 7.25 8.73 2.57
CA PHE A 22 7.09 7.27 2.40
C PHE A 22 6.85 6.56 3.73
N LYS A 23 7.48 6.99 4.83
CA LYS A 23 7.21 6.46 6.17
C LYS A 23 5.76 6.71 6.60
N GLU A 24 5.25 7.90 6.34
CA GLU A 24 3.85 8.25 6.66
C GLU A 24 2.85 7.38 5.87
N VAL A 25 3.10 7.16 4.58
CA VAL A 25 2.24 6.27 3.77
C VAL A 25 2.34 4.83 4.26
N GLN A 26 3.53 4.36 4.63
CA GLN A 26 3.71 3.04 5.20
C GLN A 26 2.95 2.86 6.52
N GLU A 27 3.02 3.84 7.41
CA GLU A 27 2.29 3.83 8.69
C GLU A 27 0.78 3.76 8.45
N GLN A 28 0.27 4.55 7.50
CA GLN A 28 -1.14 4.50 7.10
C GLN A 28 -1.55 3.10 6.59
N HIS A 29 -0.69 2.40 5.83
CA HIS A 29 -0.99 1.03 5.43
C HIS A 29 -1.08 0.08 6.62
N ARG A 30 -0.22 0.22 7.63
CA ARG A 30 -0.29 -0.59 8.86
C ARG A 30 -1.61 -0.34 9.59
N GLU A 31 -1.97 0.92 9.79
CA GLU A 31 -3.26 1.29 10.40
C GLU A 31 -4.46 0.71 9.63
N ASN A 32 -4.43 0.77 8.30
CA ASN A 32 -5.49 0.23 7.46
C ASN A 32 -5.60 -1.30 7.57
N ILE A 33 -4.45 -2.00 7.65
CA ILE A 33 -4.39 -3.45 7.87
C ILE A 33 -5.00 -3.79 9.24
N ASP A 34 -4.55 -3.12 10.30
CA ASP A 34 -5.03 -3.37 11.67
C ASP A 34 -6.54 -3.13 11.78
N LYS A 35 -7.04 -2.05 11.17
CA LYS A 35 -8.47 -1.74 11.12
C LYS A 35 -9.26 -2.83 10.41
N LEU A 36 -8.78 -3.28 9.25
CA LEU A 36 -9.46 -4.30 8.47
C LEU A 36 -9.44 -5.67 9.17
N ALA A 37 -8.30 -6.05 9.76
CA ALA A 37 -8.14 -7.28 10.51
C ALA A 37 -9.08 -7.32 11.73
N SER A 38 -9.11 -6.23 12.50
CA SER A 38 -10.01 -6.09 13.66
C SER A 38 -11.47 -6.24 13.24
N TYR A 39 -11.87 -5.56 12.15
CA TYR A 39 -13.24 -5.67 11.66
C TYR A 39 -13.61 -7.08 11.19
N ILE A 40 -12.71 -7.75 10.46
CA ILE A 40 -12.93 -9.13 10.01
C ILE A 40 -13.13 -10.06 11.22
N GLN A 41 -12.35 -9.87 12.29
CA GLN A 41 -12.51 -10.64 13.53
C GLN A 41 -13.83 -10.33 14.25
N ASP A 42 -14.23 -9.05 14.32
CA ASP A 42 -15.49 -8.62 14.95
C ASP A 42 -16.73 -9.25 14.31
N ILE A 43 -16.68 -9.54 13.00
CA ILE A 43 -17.77 -10.23 12.27
C ILE A 43 -17.61 -11.77 12.26
N GLY A 44 -16.70 -12.31 13.07
CA GLY A 44 -16.45 -13.75 13.22
C GLY A 44 -15.60 -14.38 12.11
N GLY A 45 -14.98 -13.56 11.26
CA GLY A 45 -14.03 -13.99 10.24
C GLY A 45 -12.61 -14.16 10.79
N GLN A 46 -11.74 -14.73 9.96
CA GLN A 46 -10.31 -14.83 10.25
C GLN A 46 -9.53 -14.07 9.17
N PRO A 47 -8.79 -13.00 9.53
CA PRO A 47 -7.92 -12.30 8.59
C PRO A 47 -6.89 -13.26 7.99
N ASP A 48 -6.76 -13.26 6.67
CA ASP A 48 -5.70 -14.00 5.98
C ASP A 48 -4.47 -13.11 5.81
N GLU A 49 -3.54 -13.22 6.73
CA GLU A 49 -2.27 -12.49 6.73
C GLU A 49 -1.17 -13.23 5.95
N ASN A 50 -1.45 -14.39 5.33
CA ASN A 50 -0.42 -15.19 4.67
C ASN A 50 0.03 -14.60 3.34
N LEU A 51 0.97 -13.66 3.43
CA LEU A 51 1.72 -13.14 2.29
C LEU A 51 2.61 -14.23 1.66
N GLY A 52 3.15 -15.15 2.47
CA GLY A 52 3.85 -16.36 2.02
C GLY A 52 4.74 -16.18 0.78
N MET A 53 4.52 -17.02 -0.24
CA MET A 53 5.25 -16.95 -1.52
C MET A 53 4.83 -15.77 -2.42
N LYS A 54 3.59 -15.29 -2.33
CA LYS A 54 3.08 -14.20 -3.18
C LYS A 54 3.75 -12.87 -2.83
N GLY A 55 3.94 -12.60 -1.54
CA GLY A 55 4.67 -11.43 -1.05
C GLY A 55 6.13 -11.44 -1.51
N LYS A 56 6.82 -12.58 -1.33
CA LYS A 56 8.22 -12.74 -1.78
C LYS A 56 8.40 -12.55 -3.28
N MET A 57 7.44 -13.01 -4.10
CA MET A 57 7.52 -12.84 -5.55
C MET A 57 7.25 -11.41 -5.99
N GLY A 58 6.35 -10.69 -5.31
CA GLY A 58 6.15 -9.25 -5.50
C GLY A 58 7.42 -8.45 -5.17
N GLU A 59 8.05 -8.77 -4.06
CA GLU A 59 9.32 -8.16 -3.63
C GLU A 59 10.46 -8.45 -4.62
N MET A 60 10.59 -9.70 -5.08
CA MET A 60 11.61 -10.07 -6.06
C MET A 60 11.45 -9.29 -7.37
N LYS A 61 10.21 -9.15 -7.86
CA LYS A 61 9.92 -8.36 -9.05
C LYS A 61 10.26 -6.88 -8.83
N LEU A 62 9.90 -6.32 -7.67
CA LEU A 62 10.21 -4.93 -7.34
C LEU A 62 11.73 -4.69 -7.31
N ASN A 63 12.48 -5.58 -6.65
CA ASN A 63 13.93 -5.47 -6.57
C ASN A 63 14.63 -5.63 -7.94
N MET A 64 14.09 -6.48 -8.83
CA MET A 64 14.59 -6.60 -10.21
C MET A 64 14.28 -5.34 -11.03
N ASP A 65 13.08 -4.78 -10.89
CA ASP A 65 12.65 -3.57 -11.59
C ASP A 65 13.49 -2.34 -11.18
N LEU A 66 13.87 -2.21 -9.91
CA LEU A 66 14.61 -1.05 -9.40
C LEU A 66 16.13 -1.13 -9.65
N GLY A 67 16.70 -2.31 -9.91
CA GLY A 67 18.16 -2.48 -10.09
C GLY A 67 19.00 -2.13 -8.85
N SER A 68 20.30 -1.87 -9.05
CA SER A 68 21.28 -1.58 -7.98
C SER A 68 21.58 -0.10 -7.75
N LYS A 69 21.23 0.78 -8.70
CA LYS A 69 21.29 2.24 -8.58
C LYS A 69 19.96 2.80 -9.08
N THR A 70 19.04 3.02 -8.15
CA THR A 70 17.70 3.49 -8.47
C THR A 70 17.62 4.98 -8.22
N ASP A 71 17.11 5.72 -9.19
CA ASP A 71 16.84 7.15 -9.04
C ASP A 71 15.65 7.39 -8.09
N THR A 72 15.67 8.48 -7.33
CA THR A 72 14.59 8.83 -6.39
C THR A 72 13.25 8.98 -7.13
N ASP A 73 13.27 9.61 -8.31
CA ASP A 73 12.10 9.75 -9.18
C ASP A 73 11.54 8.40 -9.64
N GLU A 74 12.40 7.42 -9.87
CA GLU A 74 11.98 6.07 -10.27
C GLU A 74 11.31 5.34 -9.11
N ILE A 75 11.84 5.47 -7.90
CA ILE A 75 11.20 4.95 -6.67
C ILE A 75 9.82 5.58 -6.49
N ILE A 76 9.72 6.91 -6.64
CA ILE A 76 8.44 7.64 -6.55
C ILE A 76 7.43 7.14 -7.58
N LYS A 77 7.84 7.01 -8.86
CA LYS A 77 6.97 6.49 -9.92
C LYS A 77 6.49 5.07 -9.64
N LYS A 78 7.37 4.19 -9.14
CA LYS A 78 7.01 2.80 -8.79
C LYS A 78 6.06 2.73 -7.60
N ALA A 79 6.22 3.59 -6.61
CA ALA A 79 5.28 3.71 -5.50
C ALA A 79 3.89 4.15 -5.99
N ILE A 80 3.82 5.19 -6.84
CA ILE A 80 2.55 5.65 -7.44
C ILE A 80 1.89 4.54 -8.26
N GLU A 81 2.65 3.78 -9.05
CA GLU A 81 2.14 2.67 -9.84
C GLU A 81 1.54 1.57 -8.94
N GLY A 82 2.26 1.20 -7.86
CA GLY A 82 1.82 0.21 -6.89
C GLY A 82 0.53 0.62 -6.17
N GLU A 83 0.50 1.83 -5.63
CA GLU A 83 -0.66 2.39 -4.94
C GLU A 83 -1.88 2.51 -5.86
N THR A 84 -1.68 2.97 -7.10
CA THR A 84 -2.75 3.07 -8.10
C THR A 84 -3.35 1.69 -8.41
N LYS A 85 -2.53 0.63 -8.48
CA LYS A 85 -3.03 -0.74 -8.64
C LYS A 85 -3.84 -1.19 -7.42
N GLY A 86 -3.39 -0.87 -6.20
CA GLY A 86 -4.11 -1.13 -4.95
C GLY A 86 -5.49 -0.48 -4.93
N VAL A 87 -5.55 0.83 -5.18
CA VAL A 87 -6.79 1.61 -5.31
C VAL A 87 -7.75 1.01 -6.34
N ASN A 88 -7.26 0.68 -7.53
CA ASN A 88 -8.07 0.06 -8.57
C ASN A 88 -8.64 -1.31 -8.17
N MET A 89 -7.88 -2.08 -7.38
CA MET A 89 -8.35 -3.37 -6.86
C MET A 89 -9.45 -3.16 -5.80
N ALA A 90 -9.22 -2.24 -4.86
CA ALA A 90 -10.19 -1.88 -3.82
C ALA A 90 -11.50 -1.32 -4.40
N GLU A 91 -11.43 -0.50 -5.46
CA GLU A 91 -12.62 -0.03 -6.18
C GLU A 91 -13.44 -1.17 -6.79
N LYS A 92 -12.79 -2.20 -7.33
CA LYS A 92 -13.49 -3.38 -7.85
C LYS A 92 -14.21 -4.14 -6.74
N VAL A 93 -13.59 -4.25 -5.56
CA VAL A 93 -14.19 -4.88 -4.37
C VAL A 93 -15.41 -4.09 -3.91
N LEU A 94 -15.33 -2.76 -3.84
CA LEU A 94 -16.44 -1.88 -3.44
C LEU A 94 -17.65 -1.94 -4.38
N ARG A 95 -17.43 -2.18 -5.67
CA ARG A 95 -18.50 -2.39 -6.67
C ARG A 95 -19.16 -3.76 -6.56
N GLY A 96 -18.58 -4.69 -5.80
CA GLY A 96 -19.13 -6.01 -5.56
C GLY A 96 -20.21 -6.02 -4.47
N ASN A 97 -20.56 -7.24 -4.02
CA ASN A 97 -21.52 -7.44 -2.95
C ASN A 97 -20.84 -7.26 -1.59
N LEU A 98 -20.96 -6.07 -1.03
CA LEU A 98 -20.61 -5.74 0.35
C LEU A 98 -21.86 -5.28 1.11
N ASP A 99 -21.97 -5.69 2.37
CA ASP A 99 -22.88 -5.03 3.30
C ASP A 99 -22.45 -3.57 3.55
N GLU A 100 -23.34 -2.77 4.14
CA GLU A 100 -23.11 -1.35 4.35
C GLU A 100 -21.85 -1.09 5.19
N ARG A 101 -21.65 -1.83 6.27
CA ARG A 101 -20.52 -1.61 7.18
C ARG A 101 -19.19 -1.99 6.55
N SER A 102 -19.15 -3.10 5.82
CA SER A 102 -17.96 -3.49 5.04
C SER A 102 -17.64 -2.47 3.95
N ARG A 103 -18.66 -1.89 3.32
CA ARG A 103 -18.49 -0.83 2.31
C ARG A 103 -17.91 0.44 2.92
N ASP A 104 -18.40 0.86 4.08
CA ASP A 104 -17.90 2.06 4.77
C ASP A 104 -16.42 1.93 5.14
N ILE A 105 -16.02 0.79 5.71
CA ILE A 105 -14.63 0.53 6.10
C ILE A 105 -13.71 0.49 4.88
N ALA A 106 -14.12 -0.22 3.83
CA ALA A 106 -13.34 -0.27 2.58
C ALA A 106 -13.29 1.11 1.90
N GLY A 107 -14.35 1.91 1.99
CA GLY A 107 -14.41 3.27 1.45
C GLY A 107 -13.47 4.23 2.17
N GLU A 108 -13.39 4.15 3.50
CA GLU A 108 -12.44 4.94 4.29
C GLU A 108 -10.99 4.60 3.93
N ILE A 109 -10.64 3.31 3.87
CA ILE A 109 -9.31 2.84 3.48
C ILE A 109 -8.98 3.33 2.06
N LEU A 110 -9.91 3.20 1.11
CA LEU A 110 -9.72 3.67 -0.27
C LEU A 110 -9.46 5.18 -0.32
N GLN A 111 -10.17 5.97 0.48
CA GLN A 111 -9.97 7.42 0.51
C GLN A 111 -8.59 7.77 1.06
N LYS A 112 -8.13 7.08 2.10
CA LYS A 112 -6.78 7.22 2.64
C LYS A 112 -5.72 6.86 1.60
N ASP A 113 -5.88 5.75 0.88
CA ASP A 113 -4.93 5.32 -0.15
C ASP A 113 -4.87 6.30 -1.34
N ARG A 114 -6.01 6.89 -1.75
CA ARG A 114 -6.02 7.99 -2.74
C ARG A 114 -5.23 9.21 -2.26
N ASN A 115 -5.37 9.58 -0.99
CA ASN A 115 -4.60 10.69 -0.42
C ASN A 115 -3.09 10.39 -0.37
N SER A 116 -2.70 9.13 -0.13
CA SER A 116 -1.30 8.70 -0.21
C SER A 116 -0.71 8.88 -1.61
N ILE A 117 -1.47 8.54 -2.66
CA ILE A 117 -1.04 8.76 -4.05
C ILE A 117 -0.76 10.24 -4.29
N GLU A 118 -1.67 11.13 -3.90
CA GLU A 118 -1.49 12.57 -4.10
C GLU A 118 -0.31 13.11 -3.28
N LYS A 119 -0.12 12.62 -2.04
CA LYS A 119 1.06 12.96 -1.22
C LYS A 119 2.35 12.59 -1.93
N ILE A 120 2.44 11.40 -2.51
CA ILE A 120 3.63 10.92 -3.21
C ILE A 120 3.84 11.67 -4.55
N LYS A 121 2.76 11.97 -5.29
CA LYS A 121 2.84 12.75 -6.54
C LYS A 121 3.42 14.15 -6.34
N ASN A 122 3.16 14.78 -5.21
CA ASN A 122 3.67 16.12 -4.88
C ASN A 122 5.18 16.14 -4.56
N LEU A 123 5.86 14.99 -4.61
CA LEU A 123 7.31 14.86 -4.42
C LEU A 123 8.08 14.90 -5.76
N LEU A 124 7.38 14.89 -6.89
CA LEU A 124 7.91 15.11 -8.25
C LEU A 124 7.76 16.58 -8.65
#